data_AF-A0A925TJ06-F1
#
_entry.id   AF-A0A925TJ06-F1
#
_cell.length_a   1.000
_cell.length_b   1.000
_cell.length_c   1.000
_cell.angle_alpha   90.00
_cell.angle_beta   90.00
_cell.angle_gamma   90.00
#
_symmetry.space_group_name_H-M   'P 1'
#
loop_
_entity.id
_entity.type
_entity.pdbx_description
1 polymer ?
#
loop_
_entity_poly.entity_id
_entity_poly.type
_entity_poly.pdbx_seq_one_letter_code
_entity_poly.pdbx_strand_id
1 'polypeptide(L)'
;DLRSAEVVGHVNWLRRQPSFDVVFCLHEDWETQGFYLYELNTSPLPSLADDMIAAARLHMSIEAASVIDGRESAAPGIIRPVSDPLMRETWPEAIYLRAKHCQHNYTLETASGRPGDQRIATLVAAVQAGLARFFTEWALQPPAPPPAQS
;
A
#
# COMPACT_ATOMS: atom_id res chain seq x y z
N ASP A 1 3.28 -9.01 -20.37
CA ASP A 1 4.65 -8.60 -20.71
C ASP A 1 5.49 -8.66 -19.44
N LEU A 2 6.23 -9.76 -19.21
CA LEU A 2 7.10 -9.95 -18.03
C LEU A 2 8.51 -9.56 -18.45
N ARG A 3 8.82 -8.26 -18.33
CA ARG A 3 9.92 -7.61 -19.07
C ARG A 3 11.33 -7.91 -18.53
N SER A 4 11.47 -8.44 -17.32
CA SER A 4 12.77 -8.78 -16.73
C SER A 4 12.74 -10.12 -15.98
N ALA A 5 13.92 -10.69 -15.72
CA ALA A 5 14.04 -11.95 -14.98
C ALA A 5 13.49 -11.83 -13.54
N GLU A 6 13.65 -10.67 -12.92
CA GLU A 6 13.15 -10.34 -11.59
C GLU A 6 11.61 -10.37 -11.58
N VAL A 7 10.96 -9.72 -12.56
CA VAL A 7 9.49 -9.71 -12.68
C VAL A 7 8.96 -11.13 -12.92
N VAL A 8 9.60 -11.91 -13.78
CA VAL A 8 9.23 -13.32 -14.02
C VAL A 8 9.35 -14.14 -12.73
N GLY A 9 10.48 -14.03 -12.03
CA GLY A 9 10.73 -14.75 -10.78
C GLY A 9 9.72 -14.39 -9.70
N HIS A 10 9.48 -13.10 -9.52
CA HIS A 10 8.55 -12.58 -8.51
C HIS A 10 7.11 -13.02 -8.79
N VAL A 11 6.63 -12.89 -10.03
CA VAL A 11 5.29 -13.35 -10.43
C VAL A 11 5.14 -14.87 -10.27
N ASN A 12 6.16 -15.63 -10.65
CA ASN A 12 6.14 -17.09 -10.47
C ASN A 12 6.05 -17.49 -9.00
N TRP A 13 6.74 -16.77 -8.11
CA TRP A 13 6.64 -16.99 -6.68
C TRP A 13 5.27 -16.60 -6.12
N LEU A 14 4.76 -15.41 -6.46
CA LEU A 14 3.45 -14.91 -6.03
C LEU A 14 2.32 -15.86 -6.41
N ARG A 15 2.32 -16.38 -7.65
CA ARG A 15 1.29 -17.34 -8.12
C ARG A 15 1.14 -18.60 -7.28
N ARG A 16 2.14 -18.93 -6.44
CA ARG A 16 2.13 -20.09 -5.54
C ARG A 16 1.76 -19.73 -4.10
N GLN A 17 1.58 -18.45 -3.79
CA GLN A 17 1.22 -17.98 -2.46
C GLN A 17 -0.30 -17.92 -2.29
N PRO A 18 -0.81 -18.06 -1.07
CA PRO A 18 -2.22 -17.77 -0.77
C PRO A 18 -2.53 -16.27 -0.95
N SER A 19 -3.79 -15.91 -0.76
CA SER A 19 -4.16 -14.51 -0.54
C SER A 19 -3.53 -13.99 0.76
N PHE A 20 -3.20 -12.70 0.78
CA PHE A 20 -2.72 -11.98 1.94
C PHE A 20 -3.84 -11.11 2.50
N ASP A 21 -3.88 -10.97 3.83
CA ASP A 21 -4.89 -10.13 4.47
C ASP A 21 -4.57 -8.63 4.32
N VAL A 22 -3.28 -8.28 4.29
CA VAL A 22 -2.76 -6.92 4.05
C VAL A 22 -1.41 -6.96 3.34
N VAL A 23 -1.15 -5.98 2.47
CA VAL A 23 0.11 -5.81 1.73
C VAL A 23 0.61 -4.37 1.87
N PHE A 24 1.91 -4.23 2.17
CA PHE A 24 2.63 -2.96 2.14
C PHE A 24 3.81 -3.07 1.17
N CYS A 25 3.82 -2.26 0.11
CA CYS A 25 4.96 -2.09 -0.80
C CYS A 25 5.72 -0.84 -0.35
N LEU A 26 7.00 -0.97 0.00
CA LEU A 26 7.79 0.13 0.56
C LEU A 26 8.71 0.69 -0.52
N HIS A 27 8.44 1.92 -0.93
CA HIS A 27 9.10 2.62 -2.02
C HIS A 27 9.63 3.98 -1.56
N GLU A 28 10.34 4.60 -2.49
CA GLU A 28 10.81 5.96 -2.36
C GLU A 28 10.57 6.72 -3.65
N ASP A 29 10.21 7.99 -3.50
CA ASP A 29 10.04 8.92 -4.61
C ASP A 29 11.12 10.01 -4.51
N TRP A 30 11.84 10.22 -5.61
CA TRP A 30 12.93 11.20 -5.68
C TRP A 30 12.44 12.60 -6.04
N GLU A 31 11.21 12.73 -6.55
CA GLU A 31 10.60 14.00 -6.96
C GLU A 31 9.85 14.68 -5.81
N THR A 32 9.29 13.91 -4.88
CA THR A 32 8.55 14.45 -3.73
C THR A 32 9.47 15.03 -2.63
N GLN A 33 8.90 15.94 -1.83
CA GLN A 33 9.54 16.49 -0.64
C GLN A 33 8.99 15.92 0.67
N GLY A 34 7.91 15.14 0.61
CA GLY A 34 7.24 14.58 1.78
C GLY A 34 6.82 13.12 1.61
N PHE A 35 6.36 12.52 2.69
CA PHE A 35 5.78 11.19 2.66
C PHE A 35 4.37 11.21 2.07
N TYR A 36 4.06 10.22 1.25
CA TYR A 36 2.70 9.92 0.83
C TYR A 36 2.51 8.42 0.64
N LEU A 37 1.28 8.01 0.36
CA LEU A 37 0.96 6.63 0.05
C LEU A 37 -0.12 6.52 -1.02
N TYR A 38 -0.09 5.40 -1.72
CA TYR A 38 -1.19 4.89 -2.50
C TYR A 38 -2.02 3.92 -1.66
N GLU A 39 -3.34 4.07 -1.70
CA GLU A 39 -4.28 3.13 -1.12
C GLU A 39 -5.09 2.42 -2.21
N LEU A 40 -5.00 1.09 -2.22
CA LEU A 40 -5.84 0.18 -2.98
C LEU A 40 -6.60 -0.71 -1.99
N ASN A 41 -7.64 -0.13 -1.38
CA ASN A 41 -8.56 -0.83 -0.51
C ASN A 41 -9.88 -1.13 -1.25
N THR A 42 -10.18 -2.41 -1.49
CA THR A 42 -11.48 -2.86 -2.03
C THR A 42 -12.25 -3.74 -1.05
N SER A 43 -11.80 -3.79 0.20
CA SER A 43 -12.47 -4.46 1.31
C SER A 43 -13.55 -3.56 1.91
N PRO A 44 -14.56 -4.10 2.60
CA PRO A 44 -15.48 -3.31 3.43
C PRO A 44 -14.83 -2.75 4.71
N LEU A 45 -13.61 -3.18 5.05
CA LEU A 45 -12.90 -2.70 6.24
C LEU A 45 -12.40 -1.26 6.08
N PRO A 46 -12.24 -0.52 7.20
CA PRO A 46 -11.73 0.84 7.18
C PRO A 46 -10.35 0.97 6.53
N SER A 47 -10.07 2.19 6.04
CA SER A 47 -8.73 2.57 5.59
C SER A 47 -7.71 2.47 6.74
N LEU A 48 -6.49 2.04 6.42
CA LEU A 48 -5.34 2.12 7.30
C LEU A 48 -4.56 3.43 7.09
N ALA A 49 -4.88 4.20 6.05
CA ALA A 49 -4.05 5.31 5.56
C ALA A 49 -3.93 6.44 6.58
N ASP A 50 -5.01 6.80 7.27
CA ASP A 50 -5.01 7.94 8.20
C ASP A 50 -4.05 7.71 9.38
N ASP A 51 -4.03 6.50 9.94
CA ASP A 51 -3.10 6.12 11.01
C ASP A 51 -1.64 6.10 10.52
N MET A 52 -1.41 5.59 9.30
CA MET A 52 -0.09 5.61 8.68
C MET A 52 0.42 7.03 8.45
N ILE A 53 -0.44 7.93 7.97
CA ILE A 53 -0.13 9.35 7.75
C ILE A 53 0.16 10.05 9.08
N ALA A 54 -0.65 9.79 10.11
CA ALA A 54 -0.43 10.37 11.43
C ALA A 54 0.92 9.96 12.03
N ALA A 55 1.29 8.67 11.92
CA ALA A 55 2.58 8.17 12.39
C ALA A 55 3.75 8.70 11.57
N ALA A 56 3.65 8.68 10.24
CA ALA A 56 4.69 9.19 9.33
C ALA A 56 5.02 10.66 9.59
N ARG A 57 3.99 11.48 9.90
CA ARG A 57 4.11 12.92 10.16
C ARG A 57 5.05 13.25 11.32
N LEU A 58 5.23 12.34 12.26
CA LEU A 58 6.14 12.53 13.39
C LEU A 58 7.61 12.50 12.97
N HIS A 59 7.90 11.93 11.80
CA HIS A 59 9.26 11.71 11.30
C HIS A 59 9.55 12.52 10.03
N MET A 60 8.59 12.71 9.14
CA MET A 60 8.75 13.41 7.86
C MET A 60 7.52 14.28 7.56
N SER A 61 7.70 15.39 6.86
CA SER A 61 6.58 16.17 6.33
C SER A 61 5.71 15.30 5.42
N ILE A 62 4.40 15.48 5.48
CA ILE A 62 3.46 14.81 4.56
C ILE A 62 3.36 15.64 3.29
N GLU A 63 3.40 15.00 2.12
CA GLU A 63 3.16 15.68 0.85
C GLU A 63 1.70 16.14 0.78
N ALA A 64 1.50 17.45 0.68
CA ALA A 64 0.19 18.08 0.81
C ALA A 64 -0.32 18.68 -0.50
N ALA A 65 0.41 18.48 -1.60
CA ALA A 65 -0.04 18.90 -2.92
C ALA A 65 -1.40 18.25 -3.28
N SER A 66 -2.25 19.02 -3.95
CA SER A 66 -3.52 18.50 -4.49
C SER A 66 -3.32 17.49 -5.61
N VAL A 67 -2.12 17.47 -6.20
CA VAL A 67 -1.68 16.50 -7.21
C VAL A 67 -0.31 15.98 -6.79
N ILE A 68 -0.20 14.67 -6.61
CA ILE A 68 1.01 13.95 -6.18
C ILE A 68 1.29 12.87 -7.23
N ASP A 69 2.52 12.77 -7.74
CA ASP A 69 2.89 11.80 -8.79
C ASP A 69 1.90 11.81 -9.98
N GLY A 70 1.53 13.01 -10.41
CA GLY A 70 0.58 13.24 -11.51
C GLY A 70 -0.88 12.82 -11.23
N ARG A 71 -1.26 12.57 -9.97
CA ARG A 71 -2.60 12.11 -9.58
C ARG A 71 -3.22 12.99 -8.53
N GLU A 72 -4.53 13.19 -8.63
CA GLU A 72 -5.28 13.91 -7.59
C GLU A 72 -5.15 13.20 -6.24
N SER A 73 -4.80 13.96 -5.21
CA SER A 73 -4.78 13.49 -3.84
C SER A 73 -6.21 13.38 -3.31
N ALA A 74 -6.55 12.28 -2.64
CA ALA A 74 -7.81 12.14 -1.93
C ALA A 74 -7.81 12.91 -0.59
N ALA A 75 -6.62 13.08 0.00
CA ALA A 75 -6.33 13.85 1.19
C ALA A 75 -4.81 14.12 1.23
N PRO A 76 -4.29 15.00 2.11
CA PRO A 76 -2.84 15.21 2.24
C PRO A 76 -2.09 13.88 2.43
N GLY A 77 -1.22 13.56 1.48
CA GLY A 77 -0.40 12.35 1.45
C GLY A 77 -1.11 11.07 1.03
N ILE A 78 -2.37 11.13 0.57
CA ILE A 78 -3.15 9.93 0.23
C ILE A 78 -3.61 10.01 -1.23
N ILE A 79 -3.21 9.02 -2.02
CA ILE A 79 -3.69 8.81 -3.39
C ILE A 79 -4.56 7.54 -3.42
N ARG A 80 -5.75 7.63 -4.02
CA ARG A 80 -6.67 6.50 -4.23
C ARG A 80 -6.89 6.26 -5.72
N PRO A 81 -5.99 5.53 -6.40
CA PRO A 81 -6.09 5.35 -7.83
C PRO A 81 -7.22 4.39 -8.19
N VAL A 82 -7.69 4.46 -9.44
CA VAL A 82 -8.63 3.47 -9.98
C VAL A 82 -8.01 2.08 -9.85
N SER A 83 -8.75 1.20 -9.15
CA SER A 83 -8.29 -0.14 -8.77
C SER A 83 -8.60 -1.23 -9.80
N ASP A 84 -9.35 -0.90 -10.86
CA ASP A 84 -9.69 -1.84 -11.93
C ASP A 84 -8.46 -2.16 -12.80
N PRO A 85 -7.97 -3.41 -12.78
CA PRO A 85 -6.81 -3.80 -13.59
C PRO A 85 -7.07 -3.80 -15.10
N LEU A 86 -8.34 -3.89 -15.54
CA LEU A 86 -8.71 -3.83 -16.96
C LEU A 86 -8.53 -2.43 -17.55
N MET A 87 -8.46 -1.40 -16.70
CA MET A 87 -8.23 -0.02 -17.10
C MET A 87 -6.74 0.30 -17.28
N ARG A 88 -5.84 -0.69 -17.24
CA ARG A 88 -4.39 -0.49 -17.36
C ARG A 88 -3.74 -1.43 -18.36
N GLU A 89 -2.91 -0.86 -19.24
CA GLU A 89 -2.11 -1.62 -20.22
C GLU A 89 -1.02 -2.47 -19.55
N THR A 90 -0.45 -1.98 -18.45
CA THR A 90 0.52 -2.71 -17.63
C THR A 90 0.00 -2.85 -16.21
N TRP A 91 0.46 -3.89 -15.50
CA TRP A 91 0.06 -4.16 -14.12
C TRP A 91 1.27 -3.89 -13.21
N PRO A 92 1.37 -2.67 -12.64
CA PRO A 92 2.31 -2.40 -11.54
C PRO A 92 2.11 -3.40 -10.40
N GLU A 93 3.16 -3.62 -9.60
CA GLU A 93 3.17 -4.59 -8.49
C GLU A 93 1.93 -4.47 -7.59
N ALA A 94 1.61 -3.27 -7.12
CA ALA A 94 0.45 -3.01 -6.26
C ALA A 94 -0.89 -3.39 -6.93
N ILE A 95 -1.04 -3.15 -8.24
CA ILE A 95 -2.25 -3.54 -9.00
C ILE A 95 -2.32 -5.04 -9.18
N TYR A 96 -1.19 -5.71 -9.48
CA TYR A 96 -1.14 -7.17 -9.58
C TYR A 96 -1.52 -7.82 -8.24
N LEU A 97 -0.92 -7.36 -7.14
CA LEU A 97 -1.22 -7.84 -5.79
C LEU A 97 -2.69 -7.58 -5.42
N ARG A 98 -3.23 -6.39 -5.72
CA ARG A 98 -4.66 -6.10 -5.51
C ARG A 98 -5.57 -7.02 -6.32
N ALA A 99 -5.17 -7.38 -7.53
CA ALA A 99 -5.99 -8.19 -8.44
C ALA A 99 -5.95 -9.68 -8.10
N LYS A 100 -4.83 -10.17 -7.55
CA LYS A 100 -4.56 -11.61 -7.40
C LYS A 100 -4.42 -12.10 -5.97
N HIS A 101 -4.10 -11.22 -5.02
CA HIS A 101 -3.65 -11.64 -3.69
C HIS A 101 -4.26 -10.88 -2.52
N CYS A 102 -4.65 -9.61 -2.63
CA CYS A 102 -5.01 -8.83 -1.44
C CYS A 102 -6.07 -7.76 -1.72
N GLN A 103 -6.96 -7.51 -0.76
CA GLN A 103 -7.94 -6.40 -0.83
C GLN A 103 -7.49 -5.14 -0.07
N HIS A 104 -6.46 -5.24 0.79
CA HIS A 104 -5.84 -4.15 1.53
C HIS A 104 -4.41 -3.95 1.08
N ASN A 105 -4.20 -3.16 0.03
CA ASN A 105 -2.87 -2.95 -0.54
C ASN A 105 -2.47 -1.48 -0.44
N TYR A 106 -1.27 -1.22 0.08
CA TYR A 106 -0.72 0.11 0.21
C TYR A 106 0.68 0.17 -0.39
N THR A 107 0.98 1.24 -1.13
CA THR A 107 2.35 1.59 -1.54
C THR A 107 2.76 2.83 -0.77
N LEU A 108 3.83 2.75 0.00
CA LEU A 108 4.32 3.84 0.83
C LEU A 108 5.53 4.47 0.16
N GLU A 109 5.59 5.80 0.15
CA GLU A 109 6.59 6.56 -0.60
C GLU A 109 7.25 7.57 0.34
N THR A 110 8.52 7.34 0.68
CA THR A 110 9.33 8.36 1.36
C THR A 110 10.08 9.24 0.37
N ALA A 111 10.28 10.51 0.73
CA ALA A 111 11.07 11.43 -0.06
C ALA A 111 12.56 11.02 -0.05
N SER A 112 13.09 10.61 -1.20
CA SER A 112 14.47 10.12 -1.35
C SER A 112 15.51 11.18 -0.99
N GLY A 113 15.17 12.46 -1.13
CA GLY A 113 16.03 13.59 -0.75
C GLY A 113 16.21 13.79 0.76
N ARG A 114 15.55 12.99 1.61
CA ARG A 114 15.67 13.06 3.07
C ARG A 114 16.77 12.10 3.58
N PRO A 115 17.39 12.39 4.74
CA PRO A 115 18.37 11.49 5.35
C PRO A 115 17.89 10.04 5.47
N GLY A 116 18.79 9.09 5.22
CA GLY A 116 18.51 7.65 5.25
C GLY A 116 17.73 7.19 6.48
N ASP A 117 18.22 7.57 7.67
CA ASP A 117 17.60 7.21 8.95
C ASP A 117 16.19 7.80 9.11
N GLN A 118 15.95 9.00 8.58
CA GLN A 118 14.63 9.62 8.61
C GLN A 118 13.65 8.83 7.74
N ARG A 119 14.05 8.44 6.53
CA ARG A 119 13.21 7.63 5.61
C ARG A 119 12.86 6.28 6.23
N ILE A 120 13.85 5.59 6.82
CA ILE A 120 13.65 4.31 7.50
C ILE A 120 12.68 4.47 8.67
N ALA A 121 12.90 5.47 9.53
CA ALA A 121 12.04 5.73 10.68
C ALA A 121 10.59 6.02 10.25
N THR A 122 10.39 6.81 9.19
CA THR A 122 9.07 7.08 8.62
C THR A 122 8.38 5.81 8.14
N LEU A 123 9.05 4.96 7.34
CA LEU A 123 8.46 3.72 6.84
C LEU A 123 8.12 2.75 7.96
N VAL A 124 9.01 2.58 8.94
CA VAL A 124 8.76 1.72 10.10
C VAL A 124 7.56 2.20 10.90
N ALA A 125 7.48 3.50 11.20
CA ALA A 125 6.37 4.08 11.95
C ALA A 125 5.03 3.90 11.21
N ALA A 126 5.01 4.17 9.90
CA ALA A 126 3.83 3.99 9.07
C ALA A 126 3.38 2.52 9.05
N VAL A 127 4.28 1.56 8.76
CA VAL A 127 3.93 0.14 8.72
C VAL A 127 3.43 -0.36 10.08
N GLN A 128 4.06 0.05 11.18
CA GLN A 128 3.61 -0.32 12.52
C GLN A 128 2.21 0.21 12.83
N ALA A 129 1.92 1.47 12.46
CA ALA A 129 0.59 2.04 12.64
C ALA A 129 -0.47 1.33 11.78
N GLY A 130 -0.15 1.05 10.51
CA GLY A 130 -1.03 0.29 9.61
C GLY A 130 -1.35 -1.10 10.15
N LEU A 131 -0.33 -1.83 10.64
CA LEU A 131 -0.53 -3.14 11.27
C LEU A 131 -1.34 -3.07 12.56
N ALA A 132 -1.06 -2.10 13.43
CA ALA A 132 -1.81 -1.93 14.67
C ALA A 132 -3.29 -1.66 14.39
N ARG A 133 -3.59 -0.78 13.42
CA ARG A 133 -4.95 -0.50 12.96
C ARG A 133 -5.60 -1.73 12.36
N PHE A 134 -4.90 -2.44 11.48
CA PHE A 134 -5.39 -3.67 10.87
C PHE A 134 -5.78 -4.71 11.91
N PHE A 135 -4.92 -4.98 12.92
CA PHE A 135 -5.24 -5.96 13.97
C PHE A 135 -6.36 -5.51 14.90
N THR A 136 -6.53 -4.20 15.10
CA THR A 136 -7.65 -3.67 15.88
C THR A 136 -8.98 -3.95 15.18
N GLU A 137 -9.04 -3.77 13.87
CA GLU A 137 -10.24 -4.04 13.07
C GLU A 137 -10.45 -5.54 12.81
N TRP A 138 -9.38 -6.29 12.60
CA TRP A 138 -9.43 -7.74 12.41
C TRP A 138 -9.91 -8.48 13.65
N ALA A 139 -9.49 -8.04 14.85
CA ALA A 139 -9.98 -8.61 16.11
C ALA A 139 -11.50 -8.44 16.30
N LEU A 140 -12.13 -7.53 15.56
CA LEU A 140 -13.57 -7.30 15.58
C LEU A 140 -14.34 -8.13 14.54
N GLN A 141 -13.66 -8.87 13.66
CA GLN A 141 -14.34 -9.74 12.71
C GLN A 141 -14.77 -11.06 13.36
N PRO A 142 -16.01 -11.53 13.14
CA PRO A 142 -16.40 -12.87 13.54
C PRO A 142 -15.56 -13.91 12.76
N PRO A 143 -15.28 -15.09 13.35
CA PRO A 143 -14.53 -16.12 12.65
C PRO A 143 -15.17 -16.46 11.32
N ALA A 144 -14.34 -16.71 10.29
CA ALA A 144 -14.82 -17.10 8.98
C ALA A 144 -15.76 -18.32 9.10
N PRO A 145 -16.89 -18.35 8.37
CA PRO A 145 -17.74 -19.53 8.35
C PRO A 145 -16.92 -20.73 7.86
N PRO A 146 -17.17 -21.94 8.40
CA PRO A 146 -16.47 -23.13 7.93
C PRO A 146 -16.67 -23.30 6.42
N PRO A 147 -15.68 -23.82 5.69
CA PRO A 147 -15.80 -24.04 4.25
C PRO A 147 -17.03 -24.90 3.97
N ALA A 148 -17.80 -24.52 2.95
CA ALA A 148 -18.97 -25.28 2.52
C ALA A 148 -18.53 -26.71 2.19
N GLN A 149 -19.17 -27.69 2.85
CA GLN A 149 -18.95 -29.10 2.52
C GLN A 149 -19.50 -29.35 1.11
N SER A 150 -18.61 -29.66 0.17
CA SER A 150 -18.94 -30.10 -1.20
C SER A 150 -19.25 -31.58 -1.24
#